data_AF-A0A7Y2UCQ7-F1
#
_entry.id   AF-A0A7Y2UCQ7-F1
#
_cell.length_a   1.000
_cell.length_b   1.000
_cell.length_c   1.000
_cell.angle_alpha   90.00
_cell.angle_beta   90.00
_cell.angle_gamma   90.00
#
_symmetry.space_group_name_H-M   'P 1'
#
loop_
_entity.id
_entity.type
_entity.pdbx_description
1 polymer ?
#
loop_
_entity_poly.entity_id
_entity_poly.type
_entity_poly.pdbx_seq_one_letter_code
_entity_poly.pdbx_strand_id
1 'polypeptide(L)' 'ATAMVVAGLDGWPEVARALKLEQVAVVDESGTVFLTPAMEQRIEFSEDVDTVIVKLQ' A
#
# COMPACT_ATOMS: atom_id res chain seq x y z
N ALA A 1 -10.17 4.62 7.95
CA ALA A 1 -9.52 3.50 7.26
C ALA A 1 -10.32 2.21 7.51
N THR A 2 -11.47 2.02 6.86
CA THR A 2 -12.30 0.80 7.00
C THR A 2 -12.41 0.03 5.68
N ALA A 3 -12.54 0.72 4.55
CA ALA A 3 -12.64 0.10 3.23
C ALA A 3 -11.38 -0.70 2.82
N MET A 4 -10.18 -0.23 3.19
CA MET A 4 -8.92 -0.90 2.86
C MET A 4 -8.73 -2.23 3.61
N VAL A 5 -9.19 -2.30 4.87
CA VAL A 5 -9.14 -3.51 5.69
C VAL A 5 -10.08 -4.58 5.13
N VAL A 6 -11.20 -4.17 4.55
CA VAL A 6 -12.20 -5.08 3.96
C VAL A 6 -11.80 -5.58 2.57
N ALA A 7 -11.06 -4.78 1.79
CA ALA A 7 -10.64 -5.14 0.43
C ALA A 7 -9.51 -6.17 0.38
N GLY A 8 -8.77 -6.35 1.50
CA GLY A 8 -7.61 -7.25 1.55
C GLY A 8 -6.49 -6.82 0.60
N LEU A 9 -5.47 -7.68 0.48
CA LEU A 9 -4.29 -7.39 -0.33
C LEU A 9 -4.58 -7.35 -1.85
N ASP A 10 -5.58 -8.10 -2.30
CA ASP A 10 -5.90 -8.19 -3.72
C ASP A 10 -6.75 -7.01 -4.24
N GLY A 11 -7.55 -6.37 -3.37
CA GLY A 11 -8.52 -5.33 -3.78
C GLY A 11 -8.18 -3.91 -3.33
N TRP A 12 -7.10 -3.71 -2.56
CA TRP A 12 -6.75 -2.38 -2.06
C TRP A 12 -6.38 -1.37 -3.17
N PRO A 13 -5.75 -1.74 -4.31
CA PRO A 13 -5.44 -0.77 -5.36
C PRO A 13 -6.70 -0.17 -5.98
N GLU A 14 -7.75 -0.97 -6.19
CA GLU A 14 -9.05 -0.55 -6.71
C GLU A 14 -9.73 0.43 -5.75
N VAL A 15 -9.71 0.13 -4.45
CA VAL A 15 -10.26 1.00 -3.41
C VAL A 15 -9.46 2.29 -3.30
N ALA A 16 -8.12 2.23 -3.36
CA ALA A 16 -7.27 3.41 -3.34
C ALA A 16 -7.55 4.34 -4.54
N ARG A 17 -7.74 3.77 -5.75
CA ARG A 17 -8.16 4.53 -6.94
C ARG A 17 -9.54 5.15 -6.76
N ALA A 18 -10.52 4.38 -6.30
CA ALA A 18 -11.89 4.87 -6.09
C ALA A 18 -11.96 6.02 -5.08
N LEU A 19 -11.09 5.99 -4.07
CA LEU A 19 -10.98 7.02 -3.03
C LEU A 19 -10.00 8.14 -3.38
N LYS A 20 -9.36 8.10 -4.55
CA LYS A 20 -8.33 9.05 -5.01
C LYS A 20 -7.19 9.21 -3.99
N LEU A 21 -6.78 8.09 -3.39
CA LEU A 21 -5.66 8.06 -2.46
C LEU A 21 -4.36 7.88 -3.25
N GLU A 22 -3.42 8.80 -3.05
CA GLU A 22 -2.12 8.74 -3.70
C GLU A 22 -1.05 8.12 -2.82
N GLN A 23 -1.22 8.18 -1.50
CA GLN A 23 -0.25 7.75 -0.49
C GLN A 23 -0.83 6.60 0.32
N VAL A 24 -0.51 5.37 -0.08
CA VAL A 24 -1.04 4.16 0.57
C VAL A 24 0.10 3.19 0.82
N ALA A 25 0.07 2.59 2.01
CA ALA A 25 0.90 1.45 2.41
C ALA A 25 -0.01 0.34 2.93
N VAL A 26 0.24 -0.90 2.50
CA VAL A 26 -0.44 -2.11 2.97
C VAL A 26 0.63 -3.13 3.33
N VAL A 27 0.45 -3.82 4.45
CA VAL A 27 1.37 -4.88 4.90
C VAL A 27 0.61 -6.20 4.86
N ASP A 28 1.21 -7.23 4.27
CA ASP A 28 0.64 -8.57 4.23
C ASP A 28 1.04 -9.42 5.45
N GLU A 29 0.54 -10.67 5.50
CA GLU A 29 0.82 -11.59 6.61
C GLU A 29 2.27 -12.05 6.69
N SER A 30 3.02 -11.99 5.58
CA SER A 30 4.46 -12.28 5.53
C SER A 30 5.32 -11.07 5.91
N GLY A 31 4.73 -9.89 6.11
CA GLY A 31 5.45 -8.65 6.40
C GLY A 31 5.94 -7.91 5.17
N THR A 32 5.54 -8.31 3.95
CA THR A 32 5.82 -7.55 2.74
C THR A 32 4.98 -6.28 2.70
N VAL A 33 5.63 -5.16 2.38
CA VAL A 33 5.01 -3.85 2.35
C VAL A 33 4.73 -3.42 0.90
N PHE A 34 3.46 -3.25 0.57
CA PHE A 34 2.99 -2.76 -0.71
C PHE A 34 2.74 -1.26 -0.62
N LEU A 35 3.39 -0.51 -1.49
CA LEU A 35 3.43 0.95 -1.43
C LEU A 35 3.04 1.56 -2.75
N THR A 36 2.35 2.70 -2.72
CA THR A 36 2.29 3.57 -3.90
C THR A 36 3.61 4.33 -4.07
N PRO A 37 3.97 4.76 -5.30
CA PRO A 37 5.19 5.53 -5.52
C PRO A 37 5.28 6.83 -4.70
N ALA A 38 4.14 7.47 -4.42
CA ALA A 38 4.12 8.67 -3.59
C ALA A 38 4.28 8.37 -2.10
N MET A 39 3.96 7.13 -1.66
CA MET A 39 4.17 6.69 -0.28
C MET A 39 5.62 6.26 -0.05
N GLU A 40 6.25 5.60 -1.03
CA GLU A 40 7.66 5.20 -0.94
C GLU A 40 8.59 6.38 -0.67
N GLN A 41 8.36 7.53 -1.30
CA GLN A 41 9.14 8.76 -1.08
C GLN A 41 8.98 9.38 0.33
N ARG A 42 8.08 8.85 1.15
CA ARG A 42 7.71 9.40 2.48
C ARG A 42 8.01 8.45 3.63
N ILE A 43 8.35 7.20 3.35
CA ILE A 43 8.59 6.18 4.36
C ILE A 43 10.10 5.90 4.41
N GLU A 44 10.62 5.82 5.62
CA GLU A 44 11.92 5.23 5.91
C GLU A 44 11.68 4.00 6.79
N PHE A 45 12.25 2.86 6.41
CA PHE A 45 12.15 1.64 7.19
C PHE A 45 13.33 1.57 8.15
N SER A 46 13.06 1.27 9.42
CA SER A 46 14.11 1.11 10.44
C SER A 46 14.87 -0.22 10.32
N GLU A 47 14.30 -1.17 9.56
CA GLU A 47 14.84 -2.50 9.30
C GLU A 47 14.62 -2.83 7.82
N ASP A 48 15.40 -3.78 7.30
CA ASP A 48 15.21 -4.28 5.94
C ASP A 48 13.88 -5.03 5.85
N VAL A 49 12.99 -4.56 4.98
CA VAL A 49 11.69 -5.17 4.71
C VAL A 49 11.51 -5.38 3.22
N ASP A 50 10.80 -6.45 2.86
CA ASP A 50 10.40 -6.69 1.48
C ASP A 50 9.38 -5.64 1.06
N THR A 51 9.65 -4.94 -0.05
CA THR A 51 8.79 -3.86 -0.55
C THR A 51 8.38 -4.10 -1.99
N VAL A 52 7.12 -3.76 -2.29
CA VAL A 52 6.56 -3.84 -3.65
C VAL A 52 5.90 -2.52 -4.00
N ILE A 53 6.35 -1.90 -5.09
CA ILE A 53 5.79 -0.63 -5.58
C ILE A 53 4.64 -0.90 -6.54
N VAL A 54 3.44 -0.46 -6.15
CA VAL A 54 2.19 -0.64 -6.90
C VAL A 54 1.73 0.70 -7.48
N LYS A 55 1.71 0.80 -8.81
CA LYS A 55 1.20 1.99 -9.51
C LYS A 55 -0.31 1.94 -9.64
N LEU A 56 -0.99 2.96 -9.13
CA LEU A 56 -2.41 3.19 -9.31
C LEU A 56 -2.60 3.94 -10.65
N GLN A 57 -2.54 3.22 -11.78
CA GLN A 57 -2.86 3.79 -13.10
C GLN A 57 -4.36 3.62 -13.40
#